data_AF-A0A0V0X5F2-F1
#
_entry.id   AF-A0A0V0X5F2-F1
#
_cell.length_a   1.000
_cell.length_b   1.000
_cell.length_c   1.000
_cell.angle_alpha   90.00
_cell.angle_beta   90.00
_cell.angle_gamma   90.00
#
_symmetry.space_group_name_H-M   'P 1'
#
loop_
_entity.id
_entity.type
_entity.pdbx_description
1 polymer ?
#
loop_
_entity_poly.entity_id
_entity_poly.type
_entity_poly.pdbx_seq_one_letter_code
_entity_poly.pdbx_strand_id
1 'polypeptide(L)'
;MLAVFQGEGDERLSIPPPPWLMPPNPKMPRGGPREMGEYFRKRYELKKSKNENYSLWCSLLYKLTIANHFRDDVIWFPHNLDFRGRVYPCPPHFNHMGDDVCRGLLLFAKGQPLGEKGLDWLKVHLINLTGMMKHETFTARLQFANSIIEEVLDSAAKPMTG
;
A
#
# COMPACT_ATOMS: atom_id res chain seq x y z
N MET A 1 -3.75 7.37 5.54
CA MET A 1 -4.19 5.96 5.33
C MET A 1 -5.51 5.62 6.01
N LEU A 2 -5.65 5.68 7.34
CA LEU A 2 -6.92 5.34 8.01
C LEU A 2 -8.13 6.11 7.45
N ALA A 3 -7.98 7.42 7.22
CA ALA A 3 -9.02 8.26 6.63
C ALA A 3 -9.47 7.77 5.24
N VAL A 4 -8.52 7.32 4.40
CA VAL A 4 -8.82 6.78 3.05
C VAL A 4 -9.52 5.42 3.15
N PHE A 5 -9.04 4.55 4.04
CA PHE A 5 -9.63 3.23 4.27
C PHE A 5 -11.04 3.28 4.88
N GLN A 6 -11.29 4.22 5.78
CA GLN A 6 -12.61 4.44 6.39
C GLN A 6 -13.58 5.15 5.44
N GLY A 7 -13.06 5.85 4.43
CA GLY A 7 -13.83 6.45 3.34
C GLY A 7 -14.15 5.44 2.24
N GLU A 8 -13.97 5.85 0.99
CA GLU A 8 -14.31 5.05 -0.19
C GLU A 8 -13.18 4.12 -0.65
N GLY A 9 -12.02 4.14 0.00
CA GLY A 9 -10.79 3.56 -0.54
C GLY A 9 -10.17 4.42 -1.65
N ASP A 10 -9.05 3.96 -2.20
CA ASP A 10 -8.36 4.59 -3.33
C ASP A 10 -7.56 3.54 -4.09
N GLU A 11 -7.99 3.23 -5.31
CA GLU A 11 -7.34 2.25 -6.18
C GLU A 11 -5.90 2.63 -6.51
N ARG A 12 -5.59 3.93 -6.66
CA ARG A 12 -4.23 4.42 -6.98
C ARG A 12 -3.25 4.14 -5.85
N LEU A 13 -3.76 4.17 -4.62
CA LEU A 13 -3.00 3.84 -3.41
C LEU A 13 -3.12 2.35 -3.03
N SER A 14 -3.74 1.53 -3.89
CA SER A 14 -4.01 0.12 -3.60
C SER A 14 -4.81 -0.10 -2.30
N ILE A 15 -5.69 0.84 -1.95
CA ILE A 15 -6.59 0.76 -0.80
C ILE A 15 -7.96 0.32 -1.32
N PRO A 16 -8.39 -0.93 -1.05
CA PRO A 16 -9.66 -1.45 -1.56
C PRO A 16 -10.87 -0.70 -0.97
N PRO A 17 -11.93 -0.45 -1.76
CA PRO A 17 -13.16 0.11 -1.26
C PRO A 17 -13.83 -0.85 -0.26
N PRO A 18 -14.62 -0.32 0.69
CA PRO A 18 -15.36 -1.16 1.61
C PRO A 18 -16.40 -2.04 0.89
N PRO A 19 -16.71 -3.24 1.42
CA PRO A 19 -17.56 -4.22 0.73
C PRO A 19 -18.97 -3.74 0.38
N TRP A 20 -19.51 -2.78 1.14
CA TRP A 20 -20.85 -2.23 0.91
C TRP A 20 -20.92 -1.22 -0.25
N LEU A 21 -19.78 -0.69 -0.73
CA LEU A 21 -19.73 0.14 -1.95
C LEU A 21 -19.66 -0.71 -3.23
N MET A 22 -19.53 -2.03 -3.11
CA MET A 22 -19.49 -2.91 -4.28
C MET A 22 -20.84 -2.95 -5.02
N PRO A 23 -20.84 -2.98 -6.37
CA PRO A 23 -22.08 -2.88 -7.13
C PRO A 23 -23.06 -4.03 -6.83
N PRO A 24 -24.38 -3.76 -6.79
CA PRO A 24 -25.38 -4.80 -6.54
C PRO A 24 -25.40 -5.84 -7.66
N ASN A 25 -25.95 -7.02 -7.38
CA ASN A 25 -26.06 -8.07 -8.39
C ASN A 25 -26.96 -7.60 -9.56
N PRO A 26 -26.61 -7.92 -10.82
CA PRO A 26 -27.47 -7.58 -11.95
C PRO A 26 -28.86 -8.22 -11.80
N LYS A 27 -29.87 -7.52 -12.31
CA LYS A 27 -31.25 -8.04 -12.37
C LYS A 27 -31.33 -9.19 -13.38
N MET A 28 -32.12 -10.21 -13.06
CA MET A 28 -32.34 -11.33 -13.96
C MET A 28 -33.07 -10.84 -15.23
N PRO A 29 -32.56 -11.13 -16.44
CA PRO A 29 -33.24 -10.75 -17.68
C PRO A 29 -34.51 -11.60 -17.86
N ARG A 30 -35.50 -11.03 -18.56
CA ARG A 30 -36.73 -11.75 -18.96
C ARG A 30 -36.64 -12.37 -20.35
N GLY A 31 -35.53 -12.16 -21.08
CA GLY A 31 -35.38 -12.61 -22.46
C GLY A 31 -34.80 -14.02 -22.60
N GLY A 32 -34.35 -14.32 -23.82
CA GLY A 32 -34.00 -15.67 -24.26
C GLY A 32 -32.64 -16.19 -23.74
N PRO A 33 -32.24 -17.41 -24.16
CA PRO A 33 -31.04 -18.09 -23.66
C PRO A 33 -29.73 -17.29 -23.77
N ARG A 34 -29.59 -16.45 -24.80
CA ARG A 34 -28.41 -15.58 -24.99
C ARG A 34 -28.28 -14.52 -23.89
N GLU A 35 -29.38 -13.84 -23.56
CA GLU A 35 -29.40 -12.85 -22.47
C GLU A 35 -29.13 -13.51 -21.12
N MET A 36 -29.65 -14.72 -20.93
CA MET A 36 -29.39 -15.52 -19.73
C MET A 36 -27.91 -15.93 -19.61
N GLY A 37 -27.27 -16.28 -20.72
CA GLY A 37 -25.82 -16.55 -20.77
C GLY A 37 -24.98 -15.32 -20.40
N GLU A 38 -25.31 -14.16 -20.97
CA GLU A 38 -24.64 -12.89 -20.61
C GLU A 38 -24.86 -12.51 -19.15
N TYR A 39 -26.06 -12.76 -18.62
CA TYR A 39 -26.39 -12.56 -17.22
C TYR A 39 -25.53 -13.41 -16.28
N PHE A 40 -25.42 -14.72 -16.55
CA PHE A 40 -24.59 -15.61 -15.72
C PHE A 40 -23.12 -15.23 -15.78
N ARG A 41 -22.61 -14.82 -16.95
CA ARG A 41 -21.24 -14.30 -17.08
C ARG A 41 -21.02 -13.05 -16.21
N LYS A 42 -21.88 -12.04 -16.34
CA LYS A 42 -21.80 -10.79 -15.55
C LYS A 42 -21.93 -11.05 -14.05
N ARG A 43 -22.84 -11.95 -13.64
CA ARG A 43 -23.00 -12.40 -12.25
C ARG A 43 -21.72 -13.04 -11.71
N TYR A 44 -21.08 -13.88 -12.52
CA TYR A 44 -19.86 -14.58 -12.13
C TYR A 44 -18.68 -13.60 -11.98
N GLU A 45 -18.46 -12.72 -12.97
CA GLU A 45 -17.42 -11.69 -12.94
C GLU A 45 -17.59 -10.77 -11.72
N LEU A 46 -18.83 -10.33 -11.45
CA LEU A 46 -19.13 -9.51 -10.28
C LEU A 46 -18.87 -10.25 -8.97
N LYS A 47 -19.26 -11.53 -8.87
CA LYS A 47 -19.00 -12.36 -7.68
C LYS A 47 -17.50 -12.52 -7.45
N LYS A 48 -16.73 -12.77 -8.52
CA LYS A 48 -15.27 -12.88 -8.47
C LYS A 48 -14.65 -11.58 -7.93
N SER A 49 -14.98 -10.45 -8.55
CA SER A 49 -14.48 -9.12 -8.14
C SER A 49 -14.85 -8.79 -6.68
N LYS A 50 -16.08 -9.10 -6.24
CA LYS A 50 -16.49 -8.93 -4.83
C LYS A 50 -15.64 -9.74 -3.87
N ASN A 51 -15.37 -11.00 -4.19
CA ASN A 51 -14.58 -11.89 -3.34
C ASN A 51 -13.11 -11.43 -3.27
N GLU A 52 -12.54 -11.01 -4.40
CA GLU A 52 -11.18 -10.46 -4.48
C GLU A 52 -11.08 -9.18 -3.64
N ASN A 53 -12.01 -8.23 -3.83
CA ASN A 53 -12.04 -6.99 -3.06
C ASN A 53 -12.22 -7.26 -1.56
N TYR A 54 -13.14 -8.14 -1.17
CA TYR A 54 -13.36 -8.48 0.23
C TYR A 54 -12.11 -9.07 0.88
N SER A 55 -11.35 -9.90 0.15
CA SER A 55 -10.11 -10.49 0.62
C SER A 55 -9.03 -9.42 0.85
N LEU A 56 -8.87 -8.50 -0.11
CA LEU A 56 -7.94 -7.37 0.02
C LEU A 56 -8.33 -6.45 1.19
N TRP A 57 -9.62 -6.14 1.31
CA TRP A 57 -10.15 -5.27 2.36
C TRP A 57 -9.94 -5.87 3.75
N CYS A 58 -10.21 -7.16 3.93
CA CYS A 58 -9.94 -7.84 5.20
C CYS A 58 -8.45 -7.87 5.54
N SER A 59 -7.58 -8.14 4.56
CA SER A 59 -6.13 -8.13 4.75
C SER A 59 -5.64 -6.76 5.21
N LEU A 60 -6.10 -5.69 4.57
CA LEU A 60 -5.76 -4.32 4.97
C LEU A 60 -6.35 -3.95 6.33
N LEU A 61 -7.58 -4.38 6.64
CA LEU A 61 -8.20 -4.18 7.95
C LEU A 61 -7.31 -4.73 9.07
N TYR A 62 -6.83 -5.97 8.95
CA TYR A 62 -5.96 -6.57 9.96
C TYR A 62 -4.65 -5.80 10.10
N LYS A 63 -4.00 -5.45 8.99
CA LYS A 63 -2.76 -4.66 8.99
C LYS A 63 -2.94 -3.34 9.74
N LEU A 64 -3.95 -2.55 9.35
CA LEU A 64 -4.22 -1.24 9.93
C LEU A 64 -4.66 -1.33 11.39
N THR A 65 -5.41 -2.37 11.76
CA THR A 65 -5.83 -2.60 13.15
C THR A 65 -4.62 -2.88 14.04
N ILE A 66 -3.71 -3.76 13.62
CA ILE A 66 -2.48 -4.07 14.36
C ILE A 66 -1.58 -2.82 14.44
N ALA A 67 -1.37 -2.14 13.30
CA ALA A 67 -0.57 -0.92 13.26
C ALA A 67 -1.13 0.18 14.17
N ASN A 68 -2.46 0.33 14.22
CA ASN A 68 -3.12 1.30 15.09
C ASN A 68 -3.06 0.91 16.58
N HIS A 69 -3.12 -0.39 16.89
CA HIS A 69 -2.98 -0.88 18.26
C HIS A 69 -1.59 -0.54 18.84
N PHE A 70 -0.53 -0.73 18.05
CA PHE A 70 0.86 -0.48 18.45
C PHE A 70 1.38 0.91 18.07
N ARG A 71 0.50 1.89 17.77
CA ARG A 71 0.95 3.17 17.18
C ARG A 71 1.95 3.93 18.04
N ASP A 72 1.81 3.79 19.36
CA ASP A 72 2.59 4.49 20.38
C ASP A 72 3.61 3.55 21.08
N ASP A 73 3.72 2.31 20.60
CA ASP A 73 4.56 1.27 21.18
C ASP A 73 5.81 0.98 20.34
N VAL A 74 6.87 0.54 21.01
CA VAL A 74 8.04 -0.06 20.34
C VAL A 74 7.79 -1.55 20.17
N ILE A 75 7.86 -2.03 18.93
CA ILE A 75 7.67 -3.44 18.59
C ILE A 75 8.95 -4.06 18.02
N TRP A 76 9.09 -5.37 18.21
CA TRP A 76 10.17 -6.18 17.65
C TRP A 76 9.60 -7.28 16.76
N PHE A 77 10.34 -7.62 15.71
CA PHE A 77 10.00 -8.73 14.81
C PHE A 77 10.93 -9.92 15.09
N PRO A 78 10.49 -10.96 15.82
CA PRO A 78 11.23 -12.22 15.84
C PRO A 78 11.22 -12.82 14.42
N HIS A 79 12.31 -13.50 14.04
CA HIS A 79 12.47 -14.06 12.70
C HIS A 79 12.61 -15.59 12.73
N ASN A 80 12.12 -16.23 11.67
CA ASN A 80 12.23 -17.66 11.40
C ASN A 80 12.95 -17.91 10.06
N LEU A 81 13.38 -19.15 9.81
CA LEU A 81 14.10 -19.56 8.60
C LEU A 81 13.29 -20.57 7.78
N ASP A 82 13.36 -20.46 6.45
CA ASP A 82 12.91 -21.53 5.55
C ASP A 82 14.00 -22.63 5.37
N PHE A 83 13.66 -23.71 4.66
CA PHE A 83 14.57 -24.83 4.39
C PHE A 83 15.85 -24.46 3.61
N ARG A 84 15.90 -23.26 3.01
CA ARG A 84 17.04 -22.73 2.24
C ARG A 84 17.84 -21.71 3.05
N GLY A 85 17.43 -21.42 4.29
CA GLY A 85 18.04 -20.42 5.15
C GLY A 85 17.61 -18.98 4.88
N ARG A 86 16.50 -18.74 4.17
CA ARG A 86 15.94 -17.38 4.03
C ARG A 86 15.21 -16.98 5.30
N VAL A 87 15.41 -15.73 5.72
CA VAL A 87 14.89 -15.18 6.97
C VAL A 87 13.55 -14.47 6.74
N TYR A 88 12.56 -14.74 7.58
CA TYR A 88 11.21 -14.14 7.53
C TYR A 88 10.73 -13.73 8.92
N PRO A 89 10.07 -12.57 9.09
CA PRO A 89 9.38 -12.22 10.32
C PRO A 89 8.34 -13.28 10.69
N CYS A 90 8.29 -13.70 11.96
CA CYS A 90 7.25 -14.61 12.45
C CYS A 90 5.85 -13.98 12.41
N PRO A 91 5.64 -12.69 12.77
CA PRO A 91 4.32 -12.06 12.68
C PRO A 91 3.87 -11.92 11.22
N PRO A 92 2.78 -12.57 10.78
CA PRO A 92 2.46 -12.69 9.35
C PRO A 92 1.70 -11.48 8.78
N HIS A 93 0.94 -10.77 9.62
CA HIS A 93 -0.01 -9.76 9.14
C HIS A 93 0.62 -8.38 8.94
N PHE A 94 1.40 -7.90 9.91
CA PHE A 94 2.04 -6.58 9.88
C PHE A 94 3.53 -6.72 10.15
N ASN A 95 4.36 -6.49 9.12
CA ASN A 95 5.82 -6.54 9.19
C ASN A 95 6.44 -5.81 7.97
N HIS A 96 7.75 -5.55 8.03
CA HIS A 96 8.49 -4.80 7.01
C HIS A 96 8.71 -5.53 5.68
N MET A 97 8.48 -6.86 5.61
CA MET A 97 8.52 -7.60 4.34
C MET A 97 7.21 -7.52 3.56
N GLY A 98 6.18 -6.89 4.13
CA GLY A 98 4.89 -6.68 3.48
C GLY A 98 4.93 -5.73 2.27
N ASP A 99 3.72 -5.33 1.85
CA ASP A 99 3.48 -4.37 0.77
C ASP A 99 3.86 -2.94 1.17
N ASP A 100 3.70 -2.01 0.23
CA ASP A 100 4.07 -0.59 0.38
C ASP A 100 3.41 0.03 1.62
N VAL A 101 2.12 -0.27 1.86
CA VAL A 101 1.38 0.14 3.06
C VAL A 101 2.08 -0.31 4.34
N CYS A 102 2.46 -1.59 4.45
CA CYS A 102 3.17 -2.08 5.64
C CYS A 102 4.50 -1.36 5.86
N ARG A 103 5.27 -1.13 4.80
CA ARG A 103 6.60 -0.47 4.89
C ARG A 103 6.46 1.01 5.23
N GLY A 104 5.51 1.71 4.63
CA GLY A 104 5.24 3.13 4.89
C GLY A 104 4.72 3.41 6.29
N LEU A 105 4.20 2.40 7.01
CA LEU A 105 3.75 2.51 8.40
C LEU A 105 4.86 2.23 9.43
N LEU A 106 6.02 1.69 9.01
CA LEU A 106 7.08 1.28 9.92
C LEU A 106 8.29 2.20 9.82
N LEU A 107 8.78 2.64 10.99
CA LEU A 107 10.04 3.36 11.13
C LEU A 107 10.93 2.64 12.12
N PHE A 108 12.25 2.87 12.06
CA PHE A 108 13.14 2.41 13.10
C PHE A 108 12.83 3.14 14.42
N ALA A 109 12.57 2.39 15.49
CA ALA A 109 12.27 2.95 16.81
C ALA A 109 13.44 3.80 17.37
N LYS A 110 14.68 3.42 17.06
CA LYS A 110 15.88 4.16 17.44
C LYS A 110 16.37 5.01 16.28
N GLY A 111 16.17 6.31 16.37
CA GLY A 111 16.75 7.28 15.43
C GLY A 111 18.27 7.33 15.50
N GLN A 112 18.90 7.81 14.42
CA GLN A 112 20.33 8.10 14.33
C GLN A 112 20.53 9.51 13.74
N PRO A 113 21.56 10.26 14.18
CA PRO A 113 21.86 11.57 13.59
C PRO A 113 22.26 11.40 12.11
N LEU A 114 21.81 12.32 11.25
CA LEU A 114 22.06 12.23 9.80
C LEU A 114 23.56 12.36 9.44
N GLY A 115 24.33 13.11 10.23
CA GLY A 115 25.71 13.46 9.88
C GLY A 115 25.78 14.25 8.56
N GLU A 116 26.96 14.29 7.95
CA GLU A 116 27.22 15.13 6.78
C GLU A 116 26.45 14.70 5.53
N LYS A 117 26.25 13.39 5.33
CA LYS A 117 25.65 12.83 4.09
C LYS A 117 24.27 12.22 4.28
N GLY A 118 23.73 12.16 5.50
CA GLY A 118 22.47 11.46 5.76
C GLY A 118 21.29 12.07 5.01
N LEU A 119 21.24 13.40 4.87
CA LEU A 119 20.19 14.06 4.11
C LEU A 119 20.27 13.74 2.61
N ASP A 120 21.47 13.68 2.04
CA ASP A 120 21.66 13.32 0.63
C ASP A 120 21.22 11.87 0.37
N TRP A 121 21.52 10.96 1.30
CA TRP A 121 21.03 9.59 1.23
C TRP A 121 19.51 9.51 1.28
N LEU A 122 18.85 10.30 2.14
CA LEU A 122 17.38 10.36 2.19
C LEU A 122 16.77 10.92 0.89
N LYS A 123 17.38 11.96 0.31
CA LYS A 123 16.95 12.52 -0.98
C LYS A 123 17.07 11.48 -2.11
N VAL A 124 18.21 10.79 -2.20
CA VAL A 124 18.38 9.73 -3.20
C VAL A 124 17.43 8.55 -2.93
N HIS A 125 17.21 8.18 -1.66
CA HIS A 125 16.24 7.16 -1.29
C HIS A 125 14.82 7.53 -1.75
N LEU A 126 14.39 8.78 -1.55
CA LEU A 126 13.11 9.30 -2.04
C LEU A 126 13.00 9.13 -3.56
N ILE A 127 14.00 9.56 -4.32
CA ILE A 127 13.99 9.40 -5.79
C ILE A 127 13.95 7.92 -6.20
N ASN A 128 14.64 7.04 -5.47
CA ASN A 128 14.59 5.60 -5.74
C ASN A 128 13.17 5.05 -5.57
N LEU A 129 12.42 5.52 -4.57
CA LEU A 129 11.03 5.11 -4.34
C LEU A 129 10.10 5.57 -5.48
N THR A 130 10.35 6.72 -6.11
CA THR A 130 9.55 7.18 -7.27
C THR A 130 9.75 6.32 -8.52
N GLY A 131 10.91 5.66 -8.65
CA GLY A 131 11.26 4.86 -9.82
C GLY A 131 11.55 5.66 -11.11
N MET A 132 11.59 7.00 -11.07
CA MET A 132 11.79 7.83 -12.27
C MET A 132 13.24 7.80 -12.81
N MET A 133 14.24 7.72 -11.93
CA MET A 133 15.65 7.88 -12.30
C MET A 133 16.45 6.57 -12.16
N LYS A 134 15.84 5.44 -12.57
CA LYS A 134 16.40 4.09 -12.36
C LYS A 134 17.76 3.86 -13.01
N HIS A 135 18.01 4.46 -14.18
CA HIS A 135 19.24 4.27 -14.95
C HIS A 135 20.33 5.30 -14.63
N GLU A 136 20.06 6.17 -13.65
CA GLU A 136 20.84 7.37 -13.44
C GLU A 136 21.76 7.23 -12.24
N THR A 137 22.83 8.02 -12.24
CA THR A 137 23.85 7.98 -11.19
C THR A 137 23.33 8.55 -9.88
N PHE A 138 24.04 8.25 -8.77
CA PHE A 138 23.74 8.84 -7.47
C PHE A 138 23.68 10.37 -7.52
N THR A 139 24.67 11.01 -8.16
CA THR A 139 24.77 12.47 -8.27
C THR A 139 23.59 13.05 -9.06
N ALA A 140 23.21 12.41 -10.17
CA ALA A 140 22.07 12.84 -10.97
C ALA A 140 20.75 12.75 -10.18
N ARG A 141 20.54 11.65 -9.43
CA ARG A 141 19.36 11.52 -8.54
C ARG A 141 19.33 12.59 -7.46
N LEU A 142 20.48 12.90 -6.86
CA LEU A 142 20.57 13.94 -5.83
C LEU A 142 20.25 15.33 -6.41
N GLN A 143 20.80 15.66 -7.58
CA GLN A 143 20.49 16.92 -8.28
C GLN A 143 19.01 17.02 -8.60
N PHE A 144 18.41 15.93 -9.11
CA PHE A 144 16.97 15.90 -9.40
C PHE A 144 16.12 16.05 -8.13
N ALA A 145 16.49 15.38 -7.03
CA ALA A 145 15.83 15.56 -5.74
C ALA A 145 15.85 17.02 -5.27
N ASN A 146 16.97 17.72 -5.48
CA ASN A 146 17.08 19.13 -5.16
C ASN A 146 16.22 20.01 -6.08
N SER A 147 16.05 19.65 -7.36
CA SER A 147 15.22 20.43 -8.29
C SER A 147 13.72 20.32 -8.03
N ILE A 148 13.26 19.22 -7.42
CA ILE A 148 11.83 19.00 -7.10
C ILE A 148 11.51 19.20 -5.61
N ILE A 149 12.38 19.88 -4.86
CA ILE A 149 12.24 19.97 -3.40
C ILE A 149 10.93 20.62 -2.97
N GLU A 150 10.44 21.61 -3.73
CA GLU A 150 9.16 22.28 -3.45
C GLU A 150 7.98 21.31 -3.59
N GLU A 151 7.99 20.45 -4.61
CA GLU A 151 6.95 19.41 -4.81
C GLU A 151 6.98 18.36 -3.69
N VAL A 152 8.19 18.01 -3.22
CA VAL A 152 8.39 17.10 -2.08
C VAL A 152 7.81 17.71 -0.80
N LEU A 153 8.07 18.99 -0.56
CA LEU A 153 7.57 19.71 0.62
C LEU A 153 6.04 19.88 0.57
N ASP A 154 5.47 20.20 -0.59
CA ASP A 154 4.02 20.30 -0.74
C ASP A 154 3.33 18.94 -0.55
N SER A 155 3.89 17.87 -1.13
CA SER A 155 3.40 16.49 -0.92
C SER A 155 3.43 16.07 0.55
N ALA A 156 4.45 16.49 1.30
CA ALA A 156 4.56 16.22 2.73
C ALA A 156 3.55 17.04 3.56
N ALA A 157 3.33 18.30 3.20
CA ALA A 157 2.43 19.21 3.91
C ALA A 157 0.95 18.92 3.62
N LYS A 158 0.61 18.56 2.37
CA LYS A 158 -0.75 18.34 1.90
C LYS A 158 -0.89 17.02 1.11
N PRO A 159 -0.74 15.86 1.76
CA PRO A 159 -0.70 14.57 1.05
C PRO A 159 -1.93 14.22 0.20
N MET A 160 -3.09 14.83 0.48
CA MET A 160 -4.35 14.56 -0.24
C MET A 160 -4.93 15.79 -0.95
N THR A 161 -4.38 16.98 -0.72
CA THR A 161 -4.98 18.27 -1.14
C THR A 161 -3.96 19.25 -1.71
N GLY A 162 -2.74 18.80 -1.98
CA GLY A 162 -1.69 19.57 -2.67
C GLY A 162 -2.00 19.78 -4.14
#